data_AF-A0A925UY21-F1
#
_entry.id   AF-A0A925UY21-F1
#
_cell.length_a   1.000
_cell.length_b   1.000
_cell.length_c   1.000
_cell.angle_alpha   90.00
_cell.angle_beta   90.00
_cell.angle_gamma   90.00
#
_symmetry.space_group_name_H-M   'P 1'
#
loop_
_entity.id
_entity.type
_entity.pdbx_description
1 polymer ?
#
loop_
_entity_poly.entity_id
_entity_poly.type
_entity_poly.pdbx_seq_one_letter_code
_entity_poly.pdbx_strand_id
1 'polypeptide(L)'
;MNSPQSKLDDAGLNEVVRRAQEIQDQTQLMLEPNPDLEQYVKAAEEAGIHRDATMQALRERLSFPIEMFKAGEYVFAKSADGFFYVAMLHSIDGRKANVEFLTGTEHFCDAGDLRLFSLTPGQKVSYFSKSAGMWREGRLTKFRREKQQVTVTSWGESETVALEKVRLPKEVTPIPMSDRARMWAIGVASALGGGVVGAILMKLLTRS
;
A
#
# COMPACT_ATOMS: atom_id res chain seq x y z
N MET A 1 5.85 -16.20 -51.27
CA MET A 1 5.39 -16.13 -49.86
C MET A 1 4.64 -14.83 -49.71
N ASN A 2 3.31 -14.88 -49.62
CA ASN A 2 2.44 -13.69 -49.54
C ASN A 2 2.18 -13.38 -48.06
N SER A 3 2.55 -12.19 -47.61
CA SER A 3 2.13 -11.66 -46.31
C SER A 3 0.65 -11.22 -46.39
N PRO A 4 -0.22 -11.64 -45.46
CA PRO A 4 -1.59 -11.16 -45.42
C PRO A 4 -1.62 -9.70 -44.95
N GLN A 5 -1.98 -8.78 -45.85
CA GLN A 5 -2.35 -7.40 -45.49
C GLN A 5 -3.74 -7.45 -44.83
N SER A 6 -3.78 -7.25 -43.51
CA SER A 6 -5.01 -7.03 -42.76
C SER A 6 -5.63 -5.70 -43.22
N LYS A 7 -6.71 -5.77 -44.02
CA LYS A 7 -7.59 -4.63 -44.28
C LYS A 7 -8.57 -4.55 -43.12
N LEU A 8 -8.34 -3.60 -42.21
CA LEU A 8 -9.38 -3.15 -41.28
C LEU A 8 -10.48 -2.51 -42.11
N ASP A 9 -11.71 -2.98 -41.97
CA ASP A 9 -12.88 -2.37 -42.60
C ASP A 9 -13.30 -1.09 -41.83
N ASP A 10 -14.07 -0.22 -42.50
CA ASP A 10 -14.49 1.06 -41.91
C ASP A 10 -15.33 0.88 -40.63
N ALA A 11 -16.00 -0.27 -40.49
CA ALA A 11 -16.74 -0.64 -39.29
C ALA A 11 -15.80 -0.97 -38.11
N GLY A 12 -14.75 -1.76 -38.35
CA GLY A 12 -13.73 -2.08 -37.36
C GLY A 12 -12.91 -0.87 -36.94
N LEU A 13 -12.65 0.07 -37.85
CA LEU A 13 -11.97 1.33 -37.50
C LEU A 13 -12.82 2.17 -36.54
N ASN A 14 -14.12 2.31 -36.81
CA ASN A 14 -15.03 3.05 -35.92
C ASN A 14 -15.19 2.39 -34.54
N GLU A 15 -15.19 1.05 -34.49
CA GLU A 15 -15.23 0.34 -33.22
C GLU A 15 -13.94 0.51 -32.41
N VAL A 16 -12.78 0.47 -33.07
CA VAL A 16 -11.48 0.74 -32.42
C VAL A 16 -11.41 2.18 -31.91
N VAL A 17 -11.87 3.17 -32.69
CA VAL A 17 -11.88 4.58 -32.27
C VAL A 17 -12.84 4.81 -31.10
N ARG A 18 -14.05 4.25 -31.15
CA ARG A 18 -15.01 4.31 -30.03
C ARG A 18 -14.44 3.67 -28.77
N ARG A 19 -13.83 2.50 -28.89
CA ARG A 19 -13.18 1.80 -27.78
C ARG A 19 -12.01 2.61 -27.21
N ALA A 20 -11.21 3.24 -28.07
CA ALA A 20 -10.12 4.11 -27.66
C ALA A 20 -10.63 5.35 -26.91
N GLN A 21 -11.73 5.95 -27.34
CA GLN A 21 -12.38 7.08 -26.64
C GLN A 21 -12.96 6.67 -25.29
N GLU A 22 -13.63 5.52 -25.19
CA GLU A 22 -14.13 5.00 -23.91
C GLU A 22 -12.99 4.75 -22.90
N ILE A 23 -11.88 4.19 -23.37
CA ILE A 23 -10.67 4.00 -22.56
C ILE A 23 -10.11 5.36 -22.12
N GLN A 24 -10.06 6.35 -23.02
CA GLN A 24 -9.56 7.69 -22.72
C GLN A 24 -10.42 8.39 -21.66
N ASP A 25 -11.75 8.32 -21.77
CA ASP A 25 -12.69 8.96 -20.84
C ASP A 25 -12.67 8.32 -19.44
N GLN A 26 -12.65 6.98 -19.37
CA GLN A 26 -12.46 6.27 -18.09
C GLN A 26 -11.11 6.60 -17.44
N THR A 27 -10.07 6.74 -18.25
CA THR A 27 -8.72 7.07 -17.77
C THR A 27 -8.63 8.51 -17.26
N GLN A 28 -9.32 9.44 -17.91
CA GLN A 28 -9.32 10.86 -17.54
C GLN A 28 -10.07 11.10 -16.21
N LEU A 29 -11.10 10.30 -15.90
CA LEU A 29 -11.78 10.33 -14.61
C LEU A 29 -10.92 9.79 -13.44
N MET A 30 -9.91 8.96 -13.71
CA MET A 30 -8.98 8.45 -12.69
C MET A 30 -7.81 9.40 -12.38
N LEU A 31 -7.59 10.39 -13.24
CA LEU A 31 -6.50 11.35 -13.17
C LEU A 31 -7.08 12.77 -13.04
N GLU A 32 -7.76 13.04 -11.93
CA GLU A 32 -7.74 14.41 -11.41
C GLU A 32 -6.28 14.86 -11.26
N PRO A 33 -5.96 16.15 -11.52
CA PRO A 33 -4.58 16.65 -11.48
C PRO A 33 -4.02 16.54 -10.06
N ASN A 34 -3.41 15.40 -9.77
CA ASN A 34 -2.76 15.14 -8.50
C ASN A 34 -1.39 15.84 -8.53
N PRO A 35 -1.15 16.85 -7.66
CA PRO A 35 0.10 17.59 -7.63
C PRO A 35 1.33 16.70 -7.37
N ASP A 36 1.14 15.52 -6.76
CA ASP A 36 2.21 14.57 -6.52
C ASP A 36 2.68 13.88 -7.81
N LEU A 37 1.79 13.65 -8.78
CA LEU A 37 2.14 13.03 -10.06
C LEU A 37 2.97 13.98 -10.94
N GLU A 38 2.66 15.27 -10.92
CA GLU A 38 3.46 16.31 -11.61
C GLU A 38 4.91 16.34 -11.11
N GLN A 39 5.15 16.10 -9.81
CA GLN A 39 6.51 16.05 -9.27
C GLN A 39 7.32 14.88 -9.83
N TYR A 40 6.71 13.70 -9.99
CA TYR A 40 7.37 12.54 -10.61
C TYR A 40 7.63 12.74 -12.10
N VAL A 41 6.69 13.37 -12.81
CA VAL A 41 6.85 13.70 -14.23
C VAL A 41 8.01 14.67 -14.43
N LYS A 42 8.06 15.73 -13.61
CA LYS A 42 9.15 16.72 -13.66
C LYS A 42 10.51 16.09 -13.36
N ALA A 43 10.61 15.23 -12.34
CA ALA A 43 11.85 14.53 -12.02
C ALA A 43 12.30 13.59 -13.16
N ALA A 44 11.37 12.97 -13.88
CA ALA A 44 11.68 12.13 -15.03
C ALA A 44 12.12 12.96 -16.26
N GLU A 45 11.49 14.12 -16.50
CA GLU A 45 11.92 15.08 -17.51
C GLU A 45 13.34 15.60 -17.23
N GLU A 46 13.67 15.90 -15.97
CA GLU A 46 15.02 16.28 -15.54
C GLU A 46 16.06 15.17 -15.75
N ALA A 47 15.62 13.90 -15.72
CA ALA A 47 16.45 12.74 -16.07
C ALA A 47 16.50 12.45 -17.59
N GLY A 48 15.88 13.29 -18.42
CA GLY A 48 15.84 13.15 -19.87
C GLY A 48 14.81 12.15 -20.41
N ILE A 49 13.86 11.71 -19.57
CA ILE A 49 12.78 10.81 -19.99
C ILE A 49 11.61 11.66 -20.50
N HIS A 50 11.06 11.28 -21.66
CA HIS A 50 9.97 12.03 -22.28
C HIS A 50 8.70 12.00 -21.42
N ARG A 51 8.03 13.17 -21.28
CA ARG A 51 6.81 13.35 -20.48
C ARG A 51 5.77 12.26 -20.75
N ASP A 52 5.49 12.03 -22.03
CA ASP A 52 4.47 11.06 -22.45
C ASP A 52 4.86 9.61 -22.08
N ALA A 53 6.15 9.27 -22.13
CA ALA A 53 6.63 7.94 -21.72
C ALA A 53 6.52 7.76 -20.20
N THR A 54 6.82 8.81 -19.42
CA THR A 54 6.63 8.79 -17.97
C THR A 54 5.16 8.72 -17.59
N MET A 55 4.31 9.51 -18.25
CA MET A 55 2.87 9.46 -18.04
C MET A 55 2.31 8.09 -18.44
N GLN A 56 2.79 7.48 -19.52
CA GLN A 56 2.40 6.14 -19.93
C GLN A 56 2.86 5.07 -18.93
N ALA A 57 4.10 5.13 -18.45
CA ALA A 57 4.61 4.20 -17.44
C ALA A 57 3.91 4.39 -16.07
N LEU A 58 3.62 5.63 -15.70
CA LEU A 58 2.81 5.95 -14.52
C LEU A 58 1.38 5.44 -14.71
N ARG A 59 0.77 5.62 -15.90
CA ARG A 59 -0.53 5.04 -16.23
C ARG A 59 -0.48 3.52 -16.10
N GLU A 60 0.47 2.82 -16.67
CA GLU A 60 0.56 1.36 -16.58
C GLU A 60 0.77 0.87 -15.14
N ARG A 61 1.52 1.62 -14.33
CA ARG A 61 1.79 1.29 -12.93
C ARG A 61 0.66 1.66 -11.98
N LEU A 62 -0.08 2.74 -12.27
CA LEU A 62 -1.18 3.28 -11.45
C LEU A 62 -2.55 2.85 -11.94
N SER A 63 -2.65 2.29 -13.14
CA SER A 63 -3.76 1.43 -13.57
C SER A 63 -3.70 0.20 -12.68
N PHE A 64 -4.15 0.37 -11.44
CA PHE A 64 -4.58 -0.75 -10.64
C PHE A 64 -5.56 -1.50 -11.52
N PRO A 65 -5.42 -2.82 -11.71
CA PRO A 65 -6.52 -3.60 -12.23
C PRO A 65 -7.68 -3.43 -11.25
N ILE A 66 -8.55 -2.45 -11.50
CA ILE A 66 -9.77 -2.19 -10.72
C ILE A 66 -10.68 -3.43 -10.77
N GLU A 67 -10.48 -4.30 -11.77
CA GLU A 67 -11.09 -5.64 -11.84
C GLU A 67 -10.62 -6.62 -10.76
N MET A 68 -9.63 -6.28 -9.92
CA MET A 68 -9.11 -7.19 -8.89
C MET A 68 -10.02 -7.29 -7.64
N PHE A 69 -10.87 -6.29 -7.40
CA PHE A 69 -11.72 -6.25 -6.21
C PHE A 69 -13.20 -6.21 -6.60
N LYS A 70 -13.99 -7.16 -6.08
CA LYS A 70 -15.44 -7.19 -6.29
C LYS A 70 -16.18 -6.83 -5.01
N ALA A 71 -17.25 -6.05 -5.15
CA ALA A 71 -18.18 -5.81 -4.06
C ALA A 71 -18.72 -7.14 -3.51
N GLY A 72 -18.85 -7.23 -2.19
CA GLY A 72 -19.24 -8.43 -1.44
C GLY A 72 -18.09 -9.41 -1.16
N GLU A 73 -16.86 -9.09 -1.54
CA GLU A 73 -15.68 -9.90 -1.18
C GLU A 73 -14.96 -9.34 0.04
N TYR A 74 -14.27 -10.23 0.75
CA TYR A 74 -13.33 -9.81 1.79
C TYR A 74 -12.09 -9.19 1.16
N VAL A 75 -11.61 -8.12 1.79
CA VAL A 75 -10.37 -7.43 1.48
C VAL A 75 -9.61 -7.14 2.77
N PHE A 76 -8.32 -6.84 2.66
CA PHE A 76 -7.58 -6.20 3.72
C PHE A 76 -7.55 -4.70 3.46
N ALA A 77 -8.17 -3.91 4.33
CA ALA A 77 -8.22 -2.46 4.21
C ALA A 77 -7.41 -1.79 5.32
N LYS A 78 -6.68 -0.73 4.97
CA LYS A 78 -5.91 0.05 5.95
C LYS A 78 -6.84 0.83 6.87
N SER A 79 -6.61 0.75 8.17
CA SER A 79 -7.28 1.55 9.17
C SER A 79 -6.45 2.80 9.53
N ALA A 80 -7.04 3.71 10.30
CA ALA A 80 -6.39 4.94 10.76
C ALA A 80 -5.14 4.69 11.62
N ASP A 81 -5.01 3.52 12.25
CA ASP A 81 -3.82 3.13 13.01
C ASP A 81 -2.65 2.65 12.12
N GLY A 82 -2.87 2.59 10.80
CA GLY A 82 -1.90 2.20 9.78
C GLY A 82 -1.73 0.68 9.60
N PHE A 83 -2.52 -0.15 10.30
CA PHE A 83 -2.57 -1.59 10.06
C PHE A 83 -3.68 -1.95 9.06
N PHE A 84 -3.57 -3.11 8.42
CA PHE A 84 -4.61 -3.61 7.51
C PHE A 84 -5.47 -4.65 8.20
N TYR A 85 -6.76 -4.37 8.29
CA TYR A 85 -7.77 -5.24 8.90
C TYR A 85 -8.63 -5.89 7.83
N VAL A 86 -9.23 -7.03 8.16
CA VAL A 86 -10.18 -7.68 7.28
C VAL A 86 -11.48 -6.87 7.25
N ALA A 87 -11.93 -6.56 6.04
CA ALA A 87 -13.16 -5.82 5.79
C ALA A 87 -13.95 -6.45 4.63
N MET A 88 -15.26 -6.25 4.64
CA MET A 88 -16.13 -6.49 3.50
C MET A 88 -16.09 -5.27 2.59
N LEU A 89 -15.82 -5.47 1.30
CA LEU A 89 -15.89 -4.39 0.32
C LEU A 89 -17.34 -4.19 -0.13
N HIS A 90 -17.88 -2.98 0.04
CA HIS A 90 -19.25 -2.66 -0.40
C HIS A 90 -19.27 -2.05 -1.79
N SER A 91 -18.39 -1.07 -2.04
CA SER A 91 -18.30 -0.41 -3.34
C SER A 91 -16.93 0.23 -3.55
N ILE A 92 -16.58 0.45 -4.81
CA ILE A 92 -15.45 1.29 -5.23
C ILE A 92 -16.01 2.35 -6.16
N ASP A 93 -15.80 3.61 -5.80
CA ASP A 93 -16.14 4.79 -6.60
C ASP A 93 -14.86 5.58 -6.91
N GLY A 94 -14.35 5.38 -8.11
CA GLY A 94 -13.06 5.90 -8.56
C GLY A 94 -11.91 5.45 -7.64
N ARG A 95 -11.38 6.37 -6.84
CA ARG A 95 -10.27 6.12 -5.90
C ARG A 95 -10.72 5.83 -4.48
N LYS A 96 -12.01 5.92 -4.17
CA LYS A 96 -12.54 5.68 -2.82
C LYS A 96 -13.21 4.32 -2.76
N ALA A 97 -12.85 3.53 -1.76
CA ALA A 97 -13.50 2.28 -1.44
C ALA A 97 -14.35 2.47 -0.18
N ASN A 98 -15.61 2.03 -0.22
CA ASN A 98 -16.43 1.87 0.96
C ASN A 98 -16.28 0.44 1.48
N VAL A 99 -15.81 0.30 2.72
CA VAL A 99 -15.58 -1.00 3.36
C VAL A 99 -16.22 -1.05 4.74
N GLU A 100 -16.65 -2.22 5.15
CA GLU A 100 -17.08 -2.50 6.51
C GLU A 100 -16.12 -3.48 7.17
N PHE A 101 -15.37 -3.01 8.17
CA PHE A 101 -14.49 -3.89 8.93
C PHE A 101 -15.30 -4.97 9.64
N LEU A 102 -14.73 -6.18 9.78
CA LEU A 102 -15.38 -7.27 10.52
C LEU A 102 -15.71 -6.92 11.98
N THR A 103 -15.10 -5.87 12.53
CA THR A 103 -15.45 -5.31 13.84
C THR A 103 -16.79 -4.55 13.85
N GLY A 104 -17.42 -4.35 12.70
CA GLY A 104 -18.70 -3.65 12.51
C GLY A 104 -18.57 -2.14 12.20
N THR A 105 -17.37 -1.65 11.88
CA THR A 105 -17.14 -0.23 11.58
C THR A 105 -17.07 0.00 10.08
N GLU A 106 -17.92 0.89 9.56
CA GLU A 106 -17.86 1.35 8.17
C GLU A 106 -16.79 2.42 7.99
N HIS A 107 -16.07 2.37 6.87
CA HIS A 107 -14.96 3.26 6.59
C HIS A 107 -14.77 3.50 5.09
N PHE A 108 -14.40 4.74 4.74
CA PHE A 108 -13.97 5.10 3.39
C PHE A 108 -12.44 5.19 3.36
N CYS A 109 -11.79 4.39 2.51
CA CYS A 109 -10.34 4.43 2.30
C CYS A 109 -9.98 4.63 0.82
N ASP A 110 -8.71 4.95 0.53
CA ASP A 110 -8.23 4.95 -0.86
C ASP A 110 -8.21 3.50 -1.40
N ALA A 111 -8.58 3.29 -2.66
CA ALA A 111 -8.53 1.97 -3.30
C ALA A 111 -7.09 1.40 -3.30
N GLY A 112 -6.06 2.25 -3.34
CA GLY A 112 -4.66 1.88 -3.18
C GLY A 112 -4.28 1.41 -1.76
N ASP A 113 -5.13 1.64 -0.77
CA ASP A 113 -5.01 1.12 0.60
C ASP A 113 -5.78 -0.21 0.79
N LEU A 114 -6.28 -0.80 -0.30
CA LEU A 114 -6.81 -2.17 -0.31
C LEU A 114 -5.71 -3.19 -0.65
N ARG A 115 -5.86 -4.39 -0.10
CA ARG A 115 -5.06 -5.57 -0.44
C ARG A 115 -6.00 -6.75 -0.63
N LEU A 116 -5.65 -7.64 -1.56
CA LEU A 116 -6.42 -8.86 -1.80
C LEU A 116 -6.49 -9.69 -0.52
N PHE A 117 -7.68 -10.17 -0.18
CA PHE A 117 -7.82 -11.08 0.94
C PHE A 117 -7.20 -12.43 0.60
N SER A 118 -6.03 -12.67 1.15
CA SER A 118 -5.34 -13.95 1.07
C SER A 118 -4.71 -14.26 2.42
N LEU A 119 -5.07 -15.43 2.95
CA LEU A 119 -4.53 -15.98 4.18
C LEU A 119 -3.92 -17.34 3.88
N THR A 120 -2.60 -17.35 3.67
CA THR A 120 -1.86 -18.58 3.35
C THR A 120 -1.14 -19.12 4.60
N PRO A 121 -1.10 -20.45 4.79
CA PRO A 121 -0.27 -21.05 5.83
C PRO A 121 1.19 -20.60 5.69
N GLY A 122 1.81 -20.23 6.81
CA GLY A 122 3.16 -19.68 6.91
C GLY A 122 3.25 -18.15 6.87
N GLN A 123 2.17 -17.46 6.44
CA GLN A 123 2.10 -16.01 6.38
C GLN A 123 2.24 -15.38 7.76
N LYS A 124 3.04 -14.31 7.86
CA LYS A 124 3.17 -13.51 9.08
C LYS A 124 1.93 -12.63 9.24
N VAL A 125 1.33 -12.68 10.42
CA VAL A 125 0.15 -11.89 10.79
C VAL A 125 0.32 -11.35 12.21
N SER A 126 -0.35 -10.24 12.51
CA SER A 126 -0.57 -9.80 13.88
C SER A 126 -1.96 -10.24 14.32
N TYR A 127 -2.06 -10.76 15.54
CA TYR A 127 -3.32 -11.25 16.10
C TYR A 127 -3.48 -10.80 17.55
N PHE A 128 -4.72 -10.60 17.99
CA PHE A 128 -5.01 -10.29 19.38
C PHE A 128 -5.06 -11.59 20.19
N SER A 129 -4.04 -11.82 21.01
CA SER A 129 -3.95 -13.02 21.86
C SER A 129 -4.85 -12.86 23.08
N LYS A 130 -5.76 -13.81 23.29
CA LYS A 130 -6.66 -13.81 24.46
C LYS A 130 -5.89 -14.09 25.75
N SER A 131 -4.87 -14.95 25.70
CA SER A 131 -4.07 -15.29 26.87
C SER A 131 -3.19 -14.13 27.33
N ALA A 132 -2.59 -13.39 26.38
CA ALA A 132 -1.74 -12.25 26.69
C ALA A 132 -2.51 -10.92 26.81
N GLY A 133 -3.76 -10.85 26.33
CA GLY A 133 -4.56 -9.62 26.32
C GLY A 133 -3.99 -8.49 25.44
N MET A 134 -3.14 -8.83 24.46
CA MET A 134 -2.46 -7.87 23.61
C MET A 134 -2.22 -8.40 22.19
N TRP A 135 -1.92 -7.48 21.26
CA TRP A 135 -1.51 -7.84 19.92
C TRP A 135 -0.12 -8.49 19.93
N ARG A 136 0.00 -9.66 19.29
CA ARG A 136 1.25 -10.38 19.08
C ARG A 136 1.45 -10.67 17.61
N GLU A 137 2.69 -10.94 17.23
CA GLU A 137 3.01 -11.45 15.89
C GLU A 137 3.04 -12.98 15.93
N GLY A 138 2.65 -13.60 14.81
CA GLY A 138 2.71 -15.04 14.66
C GLY A 138 2.64 -15.45 13.19
N ARG A 139 2.69 -16.76 12.97
CA ARG A 139 2.53 -17.36 11.64
C ARG A 139 1.20 -18.08 11.57
N LEU A 140 0.43 -17.78 10.54
CA LEU A 140 -0.80 -18.51 10.27
C LEU A 140 -0.48 -19.98 9.97
N THR A 141 -1.14 -20.92 10.62
CA THR A 141 -0.98 -22.35 10.35
C THR A 141 -2.20 -22.94 9.66
N LYS A 142 -3.38 -22.43 10.00
CA LYS A 142 -4.65 -22.91 9.45
C LYS A 142 -5.65 -21.78 9.33
N PHE A 143 -6.40 -21.76 8.24
CA PHE A 143 -7.54 -20.88 8.06
C PHE A 143 -8.80 -21.72 7.84
N ARG A 144 -9.85 -21.46 8.62
CA ARG A 144 -11.18 -22.10 8.52
C ARG A 144 -12.18 -21.07 8.03
N ARG A 145 -12.38 -21.00 6.71
CA ARG A 145 -13.24 -20.01 6.05
C ARG A 145 -14.68 -20.01 6.58
N GLU A 146 -15.28 -21.19 6.72
CA GLU A 146 -16.67 -21.37 7.19
C GLU A 146 -16.93 -20.78 8.58
N LYS A 147 -15.94 -20.86 9.46
CA LYS A 147 -16.05 -20.37 10.86
C LYS A 147 -15.41 -19.00 11.05
N GLN A 148 -14.85 -18.41 10.00
CA GLN A 148 -14.05 -17.18 10.06
C GLN A 148 -13.02 -17.20 11.20
N GLN A 149 -12.27 -18.30 11.28
CA GLN A 149 -11.27 -18.51 12.32
C GLN A 149 -9.92 -18.80 11.71
N VAL A 150 -8.87 -18.27 12.32
CA VAL A 150 -7.48 -18.59 11.99
C VAL A 150 -6.81 -19.24 13.18
N THR A 151 -5.94 -20.20 12.92
CA THR A 151 -4.99 -20.71 13.90
C THR A 151 -3.64 -20.08 13.59
N VAL A 152 -3.04 -19.47 14.60
CA VAL A 152 -1.76 -18.78 14.51
C VAL A 152 -0.81 -19.43 15.51
N THR A 153 0.42 -19.68 15.10
CA THR A 153 1.49 -20.18 15.97
C THR A 153 2.49 -19.06 16.25
N SER A 154 2.83 -18.89 17.52
CA SER A 154 3.78 -17.89 18.00
C SER A 154 4.59 -18.52 19.14
N TRP A 155 5.92 -18.53 19.03
CA TRP A 155 6.82 -19.09 20.06
C TRP A 155 6.50 -20.55 20.47
N GLY A 156 6.04 -21.37 19.53
CA GLY A 156 5.68 -22.78 19.78
C GLY A 156 4.27 -22.99 20.33
N GLU A 157 3.57 -21.93 20.73
CA GLU A 157 2.17 -21.97 21.15
C GLU A 157 1.26 -21.74 19.95
N SER A 158 0.13 -22.45 19.89
CA SER A 158 -0.90 -22.26 18.86
C SER A 158 -2.18 -21.73 19.48
N GLU A 159 -2.70 -20.64 18.94
CA GLU A 159 -3.96 -20.03 19.35
C GLU A 159 -4.93 -19.95 18.18
N THR A 160 -6.21 -20.25 18.42
CA THR A 160 -7.28 -20.05 17.41
C THR A 160 -8.07 -18.81 17.76
N VAL A 161 -8.10 -17.85 16.84
CA VAL A 161 -8.77 -16.57 17.01
C VAL A 161 -9.75 -16.30 15.87
N ALA A 162 -10.73 -15.44 16.15
CA ALA A 162 -11.65 -14.96 15.13
C ALA A 162 -10.91 -14.07 14.12
N LEU A 163 -11.39 -14.06 12.88
CA LEU A 163 -10.77 -13.32 11.78
C LEU A 163 -10.71 -11.80 12.03
N GLU A 164 -11.69 -11.24 12.74
CA GLU A 164 -11.71 -9.83 13.17
C GLU A 164 -10.52 -9.46 14.10
N LYS A 165 -9.91 -10.45 14.76
CA LYS A 165 -8.77 -10.27 15.67
C LYS A 165 -7.43 -10.48 14.96
N VAL A 166 -7.43 -10.41 13.63
CA VAL A 166 -6.26 -10.59 12.78
C VAL A 166 -6.05 -9.34 11.95
N ARG A 167 -4.80 -8.91 11.83
CA ARG A 167 -4.38 -7.80 10.97
C ARG A 167 -3.05 -8.11 10.32
N LEU A 168 -2.79 -7.52 9.15
CA LEU A 168 -1.46 -7.57 8.55
C LEU A 168 -0.53 -6.59 9.27
N PRO A 169 0.76 -6.90 9.40
CA PRO A 169 1.73 -5.96 9.93
C PRO A 169 1.76 -4.69 9.07
N LYS A 170 2.17 -3.57 9.67
CA LYS A 170 2.36 -2.32 8.92
C LYS A 170 3.35 -2.56 7.78
N GLU A 171 3.04 -2.06 6.60
CA GLU A 171 4.02 -1.97 5.54
C GLU A 171 5.12 -1.03 6.01
N VAL A 172 6.32 -1.57 6.22
CA VAL A 172 7.50 -0.75 6.44
C VAL A 172 7.88 -0.23 5.06
N THR A 173 7.39 0.96 4.70
CA THR A 173 7.89 1.67 3.53
C THR A 173 9.41 1.81 3.69
N PRO A 174 10.22 1.25 2.79
CA PRO A 174 11.66 1.45 2.83
C PRO A 174 11.93 2.96 2.83
N ILE A 175 12.63 3.45 3.84
CA ILE A 175 13.00 4.87 3.90
C ILE A 175 13.75 5.20 2.60
N PRO A 176 13.27 6.17 1.80
CA PRO A 176 13.93 6.52 0.55
C PRO A 176 15.39 6.91 0.85
N MET A 177 16.32 6.50 -0.03
CA MET A 177 17.76 6.68 0.24
C MET A 177 18.16 8.14 0.49
N SER A 178 17.38 9.10 -0.04
CA SER A 178 17.53 10.54 0.23
C SER A 178 17.37 10.92 1.71
N ASP A 179 16.54 10.19 2.47
CA ASP A 179 16.31 10.46 3.89
C ASP A 179 17.34 9.78 4.81
N ARG A 180 18.04 8.73 4.32
CA ARG A 180 19.19 8.15 5.04
C ARG A 180 20.35 9.15 5.14
N ALA A 181 20.60 9.94 4.11
CA ALA A 181 21.62 10.98 4.13
C ALA A 181 21.29 12.10 5.14
N ARG A 182 20.02 12.51 5.23
CA ARG A 182 19.55 13.49 6.22
C ARG A 182 19.64 12.96 7.65
N MET A 183 19.29 11.69 7.90
CA MET A 183 19.45 11.09 9.23
C MET A 183 20.92 10.96 9.65
N TRP A 184 21.82 10.62 8.71
CA TRP A 184 23.27 10.66 8.97
C TRP A 184 23.76 12.08 9.30
N ALA A 185 23.31 13.09 8.55
CA ALA A 185 23.66 14.49 8.80
C ALA A 185 23.16 14.99 10.17
N ILE A 186 21.95 14.61 10.58
CA ILE A 186 21.41 14.93 11.92
C ILE A 186 22.19 14.21 13.01
N GLY A 187 22.59 12.95 12.80
CA GLY A 187 23.44 12.20 13.72
C GLY A 187 24.82 12.81 13.90
N VAL A 188 25.45 13.31 12.81
CA VAL A 188 26.74 14.01 12.86
C VAL A 188 26.61 15.38 13.54
N ALA A 189 25.54 16.13 13.26
CA ALA A 189 25.31 17.43 13.89
C ALA A 189 25.07 17.33 15.41
N SER A 190 24.37 16.29 15.86
CA SER A 190 24.14 16.04 17.30
C SER A 190 25.41 15.55 18.02
N ALA A 191 26.26 14.77 17.36
CA ALA A 191 27.57 14.37 17.90
C ALA A 191 28.52 15.57 18.09
N LEU A 192 28.50 16.55 17.18
CA LEU A 192 29.31 17.77 17.28
C LEU A 192 28.76 18.77 18.31
N GLY A 193 27.44 18.89 18.45
CA GLY A 193 26.80 19.76 19.45
C GLY A 193 26.96 19.26 20.89
N GLY A 194 26.85 17.95 21.13
CA GLY A 194 27.00 17.36 22.46
C GLY A 194 28.42 17.42 23.03
N GLY A 195 29.45 17.32 22.16
CA GLY A 195 30.86 17.38 22.56
C GLY A 195 31.28 18.72 23.14
N VAL A 196 30.75 19.83 22.61
CA VAL A 196 31.09 21.19 23.08
C VAL A 196 30.47 21.46 24.46
N VAL A 197 29.21 21.06 24.68
CA VAL A 197 28.55 21.24 25.98
C VAL A 197 29.18 20.36 27.06
N GLY A 198 29.52 19.11 26.72
CA GLY A 198 30.23 18.20 27.63
C GLY A 198 31.63 18.69 28.02
N ALA A 199 32.40 19.23 27.06
CA ALA A 199 33.74 19.76 27.32
C ALA A 199 33.72 21.03 28.19
N ILE A 200 32.71 21.90 28.04
CA ILE A 200 32.56 23.11 28.87
C ILE A 200 32.19 22.73 30.32
N LEU A 201 31.26 21.77 30.51
CA LEU A 201 30.88 21.28 31.84
C LEU A 201 32.05 20.61 32.56
N MET A 202 32.84 19.80 31.86
CA MET A 202 33.98 19.10 32.45
C MET A 202 35.13 20.05 32.83
N LYS A 203 35.32 21.14 32.07
CA LYS A 203 36.30 22.20 32.38
C LYS A 203 35.87 23.10 33.56
N LEU A 204 34.57 23.22 33.82
CA LEU A 204 34.04 23.93 35.00
C LEU A 204 34.14 23.08 36.28
N LEU A 205 33.95 21.76 36.17
CA LEU A 205 34.05 20.82 37.30
C LEU A 205 35.49 20.53 37.77
N THR A 206 36.49 20.75 36.91
CA THR A 206 37.91 20.51 37.22
C THR A 206 38.64 21.76 37.74
N ARG A 207 37.93 22.88 37.92
CA ARG A 207 38.48 24.17 38.40
C ARG A 207 38.06 24.55 39.83
N SER A 208 37.37 23.66 40.53
CA SER A 208 37.04 23.74 41.96
C SER A 208 37.83 22.67 42.71
#